data_AF-A0A6L5Y9F6-F1
#
_entry.id   AF-A0A6L5Y9F6-F1
#
_cell.length_a   1.000
_cell.length_b   1.000
_cell.length_c   1.000
_cell.angle_alpha   90.00
_cell.angle_beta   90.00
_cell.angle_gamma   90.00
#
_symmetry.space_group_name_H-M   'P 1'
#
loop_
_entity.id
_entity.type
_entity.pdbx_description
1 polymer ?
#
loop_
_entity_poly.entity_id
_entity_poly.type
_entity_poly.pdbx_seq_one_letter_code
_entity_poly.pdbx_strand_id
1 'polypeptide(L)'
;MADRIGRQTPTESFVLPYQKTDGTEAIACYGKSGRKAMDWQKLLVYDILAREKDNQWAHMKYGLSVPRQNGKNEVIAIREVYGLLLERQAE
;
A
#
# COMPACT_ATOMS: atom_id res chain seq x y z
N MET A 1 -28.03 1.50 -9.62
CA MET A 1 -27.01 1.00 -10.57
C MET A 1 -25.70 0.95 -9.81
N ALA A 2 -24.95 -0.15 -9.85
CA ALA A 2 -23.61 -0.14 -9.27
C ALA A 2 -22.71 0.78 -10.11
N ASP A 3 -21.94 1.65 -9.46
CA ASP A 3 -20.99 2.49 -10.16
C ASP A 3 -20.00 1.61 -10.92
N ARG A 4 -19.79 1.91 -12.20
CA ARG A 4 -18.79 1.21 -13.02
C ARG A 4 -17.41 1.64 -12.57
N ILE A 5 -16.86 0.91 -11.61
CA ILE A 5 -15.47 1.06 -11.18
C ILE A 5 -14.55 0.27 -12.11
N GLY A 6 -13.39 0.84 -12.43
CA GLY A 6 -12.33 0.13 -13.15
C GLY A 6 -11.85 -1.09 -12.36
N ARG A 7 -11.12 -2.00 -13.02
CA ARG A 7 -10.55 -3.19 -12.39
C ARG A 7 -9.72 -2.79 -11.16
N GLN A 8 -10.06 -3.33 -9.99
CA GLN A 8 -9.39 -3.03 -8.72
C GLN A 8 -8.18 -3.93 -8.43
N THR A 9 -7.74 -4.72 -9.41
CA THR A 9 -6.55 -5.56 -9.35
C THR A 9 -5.67 -5.28 -10.55
N PRO A 10 -4.34 -5.36 -10.41
CA PRO A 10 -3.44 -5.26 -11.54
C PRO A 10 -3.77 -6.29 -12.62
N THR A 11 -3.61 -5.91 -13.89
CA THR A 11 -3.72 -6.88 -15.00
C THR A 11 -2.58 -7.90 -14.93
N GLU A 12 -1.39 -7.45 -14.54
CA GLU A 12 -0.21 -8.26 -14.29
C GLU A 12 0.41 -7.84 -12.96
N SER A 13 0.90 -8.82 -12.20
CA SER A 13 1.54 -8.60 -10.91
C SER A 13 2.67 -9.60 -10.70
N PHE A 14 3.84 -9.10 -10.31
CA PHE A 14 4.96 -9.93 -9.87
C PHE A 14 5.37 -9.51 -8.46
N VAL A 15 4.92 -10.27 -7.47
CA VAL A 15 5.09 -9.98 -6.05
C VAL A 15 5.70 -11.22 -5.40
N LEU A 16 6.85 -11.04 -4.73
CA LEU A 16 7.44 -12.10 -3.92
C LEU A 16 6.46 -12.53 -2.81
N PRO A 17 6.33 -13.83 -2.51
CA PRO A 17 5.47 -14.29 -1.42
C PRO A 17 5.93 -13.74 -0.07
N TYR A 18 5.02 -13.22 0.73
CA TYR A 18 5.28 -12.76 2.10
C TYR A 18 4.16 -13.21 3.04
N GLN A 19 4.46 -13.28 4.34
CA GLN A 19 3.49 -13.69 5.38
C GLN A 19 3.03 -12.54 6.27
N LYS A 20 3.82 -11.46 6.33
CA LYS A 20 3.59 -10.31 7.20
C LYS A 20 3.66 -9.03 6.39
N THR A 21 2.83 -8.07 6.76
CA THR A 21 2.81 -6.74 6.16
C THR A 21 2.36 -5.72 7.19
N ASP A 22 3.01 -4.56 7.21
CA ASP A 22 2.59 -3.43 8.04
C ASP A 22 1.46 -2.63 7.37
N GLY A 23 1.00 -3.07 6.18
CA GLY A 23 0.01 -2.35 5.39
C GLY A 23 -1.33 -2.13 6.08
N THR A 24 -1.76 -3.06 6.96
CA THR A 24 -3.01 -2.91 7.72
C THR A 24 -2.93 -1.71 8.66
N GLU A 25 -1.82 -1.56 9.37
CA GLU A 25 -1.58 -0.44 10.28
C GLU A 25 -1.41 0.87 9.52
N ALA A 26 -0.69 0.84 8.39
CA ALA A 26 -0.55 1.99 7.51
C ALA A 26 -1.90 2.50 6.98
N ILE A 27 -2.78 1.61 6.51
CA ILE A 27 -4.11 1.98 6.03
C ILE A 27 -4.97 2.53 7.16
N ALA A 28 -4.92 1.92 8.35
CA ALA A 28 -5.65 2.39 9.52
C ALA A 28 -5.19 3.78 9.96
N CYS A 29 -3.87 4.01 9.97
CA CYS A 29 -3.27 5.30 10.30
C CYS A 29 -3.67 6.39 9.30
N TYR A 30 -3.54 6.10 8.00
CA TYR A 30 -3.98 7.01 6.94
C TYR A 30 -5.49 7.32 7.04
N GLY A 31 -6.31 6.33 7.42
CA GLY A 31 -7.75 6.49 7.64
C GLY A 31 -8.11 7.51 8.72
N LYS A 32 -7.23 7.77 9.70
CA LYS A 32 -7.43 8.80 10.73
C LYS A 32 -7.47 10.22 10.15
N SER A 33 -6.95 10.43 8.93
CA SER A 33 -7.06 11.70 8.21
C SER A 33 -8.47 11.98 7.64
N GLY A 34 -9.40 11.02 7.76
CA GLY A 34 -10.72 11.08 7.12
C GLY A 34 -10.72 10.63 5.65
N ARG A 35 -9.54 10.32 5.08
CA ARG A 35 -9.41 9.76 3.73
C ARG A 35 -9.62 8.25 3.73
N LYS A 36 -10.06 7.71 2.59
CA LYS A 36 -10.29 6.28 2.40
C LYS A 36 -9.49 5.77 1.20
N ALA A 37 -8.63 4.78 1.43
CA ALA A 37 -7.93 4.09 0.37
C ALA A 37 -8.90 3.22 -0.45
N MET A 38 -8.72 3.23 -1.77
CA MET A 38 -9.35 2.29 -2.70
C MET A 38 -8.76 0.90 -2.54
N ASP A 39 -9.50 -0.14 -2.93
CA ASP A 39 -9.07 -1.52 -2.69
C ASP A 39 -7.77 -1.87 -3.43
N TRP A 40 -7.60 -1.36 -4.65
CA TRP A 40 -6.35 -1.51 -5.39
C TRP A 40 -5.16 -0.80 -4.72
N GLN A 41 -5.39 0.33 -4.05
CA GLN A 41 -4.34 1.05 -3.31
C GLN A 41 -3.92 0.25 -2.08
N LYS A 42 -4.90 -0.34 -1.36
CA LYS A 42 -4.63 -1.20 -0.20
C LYS A 42 -3.78 -2.40 -0.58
N LEU A 43 -4.11 -3.06 -1.70
CA LEU A 43 -3.35 -4.19 -2.24
C LEU A 43 -1.88 -3.82 -2.43
N LEU A 44 -1.61 -2.68 -3.09
CA LEU A 44 -0.24 -2.23 -3.29
C LEU A 44 0.46 -1.85 -1.98
N VAL A 45 -0.26 -1.23 -1.04
CA VAL A 45 0.31 -0.89 0.27
C VAL A 45 0.69 -2.14 1.05
N TYR A 46 -0.09 -3.22 0.97
CA TYR A 46 0.27 -4.50 1.58
C TYR A 46 1.57 -5.05 1.00
N ASP A 47 1.73 -4.99 -0.32
CA ASP A 47 2.96 -5.45 -0.97
C ASP A 47 4.15 -4.55 -0.65
N ILE A 48 4.00 -3.22 -0.74
CA ILE A 48 5.08 -2.25 -0.47
C ILE A 48 5.58 -2.36 0.97
N LEU A 49 4.68 -2.66 1.92
CA LEU A 49 5.00 -2.77 3.35
C LEU A 49 5.17 -4.22 3.81
N ALA A 50 5.36 -5.15 2.87
CA ALA A 50 5.63 -6.54 3.19
C ALA A 50 7.00 -6.72 3.87
N ARG A 51 7.02 -7.57 4.90
CA ARG A 51 8.22 -7.90 5.68
C ARG A 51 8.50 -9.40 5.63
N GLU A 52 9.77 -9.74 5.54
CA GLU A 52 10.27 -11.11 5.67
C GLU A 52 10.38 -11.54 7.14
N LYS A 53 10.73 -12.81 7.37
CA LYS A 53 10.86 -13.38 8.74
C LYS A 53 11.79 -12.59 9.65
N ASP A 54 12.85 -12.01 9.09
CA ASP A 54 13.87 -11.24 9.80
C ASP A 54 13.51 -9.74 9.91
N ASN A 55 12.23 -9.40 9.69
CA ASN A 55 11.72 -8.02 9.71
C ASN A 55 12.37 -7.08 8.68
N GLN A 56 12.98 -7.64 7.64
CA GLN A 56 13.50 -6.91 6.48
C GLN A 56 12.39 -6.69 5.45
N TRP A 57 12.54 -5.71 4.56
CA TRP A 57 11.60 -5.50 3.46
C TRP A 57 11.62 -6.68 2.49
N ALA A 58 10.44 -7.22 2.16
CA ALA A 58 10.32 -8.23 1.12
C ALA A 58 10.65 -7.64 -0.26
N HIS A 59 10.21 -6.40 -0.52
CA HIS A 59 10.48 -5.70 -1.78
C HIS A 59 11.27 -4.41 -1.53
N MET A 60 12.59 -4.47 -1.71
CA MET A 60 13.46 -3.29 -1.61
C MET A 60 13.15 -2.21 -2.65
N LYS A 61 12.55 -2.60 -3.79
CA LYS A 61 12.10 -1.72 -4.86
C LYS A 61 10.73 -2.19 -5.32
N TYR A 62 9.81 -1.26 -5.53
CA TYR A 62 8.46 -1.54 -5.99
C TYR A 62 8.10 -0.62 -7.16
N GLY A 63 7.50 -1.19 -8.21
CA GLY A 63 7.15 -0.48 -9.44
C GLY A 63 5.68 -0.63 -9.78
N LEU A 64 5.08 0.41 -10.36
CA LEU A 64 3.67 0.44 -10.72
C LEU A 64 3.46 1.22 -12.02
N SER A 65 2.69 0.64 -12.95
CA SER A 65 2.21 1.33 -14.15
C SER A 65 0.70 1.55 -14.06
N VAL A 66 0.29 2.80 -13.85
CA VAL A 66 -1.12 3.18 -13.68
C VAL A 66 -1.42 4.48 -14.47
N PRO A 67 -2.58 4.55 -15.17
CA PRO A 67 -2.99 5.74 -15.91
C PRO A 67 -2.99 7.05 -15.09
N ARG A 68 -3.02 8.17 -15.81
CA ARG A 68 -3.12 9.50 -15.18
C ARG A 68 -4.41 9.62 -14.37
N GLN A 69 -4.37 10.40 -13.27
CA GLN A 69 -5.53 10.74 -12.44
C GLN A 69 -6.27 9.55 -11.77
N ASN A 70 -5.65 8.36 -11.70
CA ASN A 70 -6.27 7.20 -11.04
C ASN A 70 -6.11 7.21 -9.50
N GLY A 71 -5.54 8.25 -8.89
CA GLY A 71 -5.31 8.31 -7.44
C GLY A 71 -4.03 7.61 -6.96
N LYS A 72 -3.04 7.34 -7.83
CA LYS A 72 -1.78 6.68 -7.44
C LYS A 72 -0.95 7.44 -6.40
N ASN A 73 -1.13 8.76 -6.28
CA ASN A 73 -0.42 9.56 -5.29
C ASN A 73 -0.81 9.20 -3.86
N GLU A 74 -2.02 8.69 -3.62
CA GLU A 74 -2.42 8.30 -2.26
C GLU A 74 -1.66 7.06 -1.77
N VAL A 75 -1.20 6.17 -2.66
CA VAL A 75 -0.33 5.05 -2.26
C VAL A 75 0.96 5.57 -1.65
N ILE A 76 1.55 6.60 -2.27
CA ILE A 76 2.76 7.26 -1.77
C ILE A 76 2.47 7.96 -0.44
N ALA A 77 1.36 8.71 -0.36
CA ALA A 77 0.96 9.39 0.88
C ALA A 77 0.75 8.41 2.04
N ILE A 78 0.15 7.24 1.82
CA ILE A 78 0.01 6.19 2.84
C ILE A 78 1.39 5.72 3.33
N ARG A 79 2.33 5.49 2.40
CA ARG A 79 3.70 5.06 2.75
C ARG A 79 4.47 6.13 3.53
N GLU A 80 4.33 7.39 3.13
CA GLU A 80 4.94 8.54 3.82
C GLU A 80 4.39 8.69 5.23
N VAL A 81 3.07 8.63 5.40
CA VAL A 81 2.41 8.70 6.72
C VAL A 81 2.87 7.55 7.62
N TYR A 82 2.93 6.34 7.09
CA TYR A 82 3.45 5.18 7.83
C TYR A 82 4.91 5.41 8.29
N GLY A 83 5.78 5.87 7.37
CA GLY A 83 7.19 6.12 7.68
C GLY A 83 7.43 7.24 8.69
N LEU A 84 6.60 8.29 8.64
CA LEU A 84 6.74 9.45 9.54
C LEU A 84 6.16 9.19 10.93
N LEU A 85 5.04 8.48 11.02
CA LEU A 85 4.26 8.39 12.27
C LEU A 85 4.38 7.05 12.99
N LEU A 86 4.59 5.95 12.28
CA LEU A 86 4.59 4.60 12.86
C LEU A 86 5.99 4.00 12.88
N GLU A 87 6.73 4.12 11.78
CA GLU A 87 8.05 3.48 11.63
C GLU A 87 9.10 4.06 12.60
N ARG A 88 9.03 5.36 12.93
CA ARG A 88 9.95 6.00 13.90
C ARG A 88 9.78 5.56 15.36
N GLN A 89 8.77 4.76 15.68
CA GLN A 89 8.57 4.25 17.05
C GLN A 89 9.20 2.88 17.31
N ALA A 90 9.86 2.29 16.31
CA ALA A 90 10.44 0.94 16.38
C ALA A 90 11.96 0.92 16.62
N GLU A 91 12.58 2.07 16.91
CA GLU A 91 13.97 2.21 17.38
C GLU A 91 14.00 2.50 18.88
#